data_AF-A0A9W4NW56-F1
#
_entry.id   AF-A0A9W4NW56-F1
#
_cell.length_a   1.000
_cell.length_b   1.000
_cell.length_c   1.000
_cell.angle_alpha   90.00
_cell.angle_beta   90.00
_cell.angle_gamma   90.00
#
_symmetry.space_group_name_H-M   'P 1'
#
loop_
_entity.id
_entity.type
_entity.pdbx_description
1 polymer ?
#
loop_
_entity_poly.entity_id
_entity_poly.type
_entity_poly.pdbx_seq_one_letter_code
_entity_poly.pdbx_strand_id
1 'polypeptide(L)'
;MVAPSRPPSNAFVAAVRNVYNPIGFSKGYNFILWFIFAGGLLGFVLARLMFLDYGGIFCAAHPAGGVKGAAPGECWSYNSKTYLKVGIKLHLFTILPAGLLAIFQFIPIIRYKVILFHRINGYAILLLSVVGTAGALMIARVSFGGGIETQTVVGLLAILFLGSLSIAYYNIKKLQLEQHRAWMLRAWIYAGAIITCRIIMISAATIISLWGPFYKAEKCDKLTSFYKSNAALLEEYPSCDQSGSYVAVKADMNAGNAGNAAAALDLSFGMSVWLALALHAIGIEIYVSDSVKHGFCLP
;
A
#
# COMPACT_ATOMS: atom_id res chain seq x y z
N MET A 1 7.54 33.05 6.21
CA MET A 1 8.61 32.10 6.60
C MET A 1 8.35 31.70 8.03
N VAL A 2 8.52 30.44 8.41
CA VAL A 2 8.38 30.07 9.82
C VAL A 2 9.57 30.65 10.57
N ALA A 3 9.31 31.57 11.49
CA ALA A 3 10.35 32.12 12.35
C ALA A 3 10.84 31.01 13.29
N PRO A 4 12.13 30.67 13.31
CA PRO A 4 12.65 29.67 14.24
C PRO A 4 12.47 30.18 15.67
N SER A 5 11.84 29.39 16.54
CA SER A 5 11.57 29.77 17.93
C SER A 5 12.82 29.82 18.82
N ARG A 6 13.96 29.31 18.34
CA ARG A 6 15.25 29.27 19.04
C ARG A 6 16.43 29.42 18.06
N PRO A 7 17.55 30.03 18.46
CA PRO A 7 18.77 30.06 17.65
C PRO A 7 19.27 28.64 17.32
N PRO A 8 20.02 28.43 16.22
CA PRO A 8 20.55 27.12 15.88
C PRO A 8 21.58 26.70 16.92
N SER A 9 21.53 25.43 17.37
CA SER A 9 22.46 24.93 18.39
C SER A 9 23.88 24.71 17.87
N ASN A 10 24.06 24.53 16.55
CA ASN A 10 25.36 24.41 15.89
C ASN A 10 25.23 24.72 14.38
N ALA A 11 26.37 24.76 13.68
CA ALA A 11 26.44 25.04 12.24
C ALA A 11 25.70 24.00 11.37
N PHE A 12 25.68 22.73 11.79
CA PHE A 12 24.91 21.68 11.12
C PHE A 12 23.39 21.97 11.20
N VAL A 13 22.88 22.33 12.38
CA VAL A 13 21.48 22.71 12.56
C VAL A 13 21.12 23.98 11.78
N ALA A 14 22.06 24.93 11.66
CA ALA A 14 21.88 26.10 10.80
C ALA A 14 21.78 25.72 9.30
N ALA A 15 22.65 24.83 8.81
CA ALA A 15 22.61 24.36 7.43
C ALA A 15 21.33 23.56 7.12
N VAL A 16 20.93 22.65 8.01
CA VAL A 16 19.72 21.83 7.82
C VAL A 16 18.45 22.68 7.88
N ARG A 17 18.43 23.77 8.68
CA ARG A 17 17.33 24.76 8.69
C ARG A 17 17.09 25.40 7.32
N ASN A 18 18.14 25.62 6.52
CA ASN A 18 18.02 26.18 5.18
C ASN A 18 17.34 25.22 4.19
N VAL A 19 17.29 23.92 4.51
CA VAL A 19 16.63 22.90 3.68
C VAL A 19 15.13 22.82 3.99
N TYR A 20 14.73 22.78 5.27
CA TYR A 20 13.33 22.51 5.65
C TYR A 20 12.48 23.75 5.93
N ASN A 21 13.07 24.91 6.28
CA ASN A 21 12.30 26.14 6.50
C ASN A 21 11.62 26.67 5.22
N PRO A 22 12.24 26.62 4.02
CA PRO A 22 11.62 27.11 2.78
C PRO A 22 10.33 26.37 2.40
N ILE A 23 10.27 25.07 2.69
CA ILE A 23 9.09 24.22 2.46
C ILE A 23 8.07 24.28 3.62
N GLY A 24 8.36 25.08 4.66
CA GLY A 24 7.42 25.46 5.71
C GLY A 24 7.44 24.58 6.97
N PHE A 25 8.40 23.66 7.11
CA PHE A 25 8.58 22.94 8.37
C PHE A 25 9.25 23.85 9.41
N SER A 26 8.75 23.81 10.64
CA SER A 26 9.32 24.54 11.77
C SER A 26 10.38 23.75 12.53
N LYS A 27 10.39 22.42 12.36
CA LYS A 27 11.22 21.49 13.11
C LYS A 27 11.79 20.40 12.20
N GLY A 28 13.06 20.07 12.41
CA GLY A 28 13.77 19.06 11.63
C GLY A 28 13.18 17.66 11.72
N TYR A 29 12.69 17.20 12.90
CA TYR A 29 12.13 15.85 13.00
C TYR A 29 10.84 15.67 12.18
N ASN A 30 9.97 16.70 12.11
CA ASN A 30 8.78 16.66 11.25
C ASN A 30 9.17 16.56 9.76
N PHE A 31 10.23 17.26 9.37
CA PHE A 31 10.78 17.16 8.01
C PHE A 31 11.35 15.76 7.73
N ILE A 32 12.09 15.17 8.66
CA ILE A 32 12.64 13.81 8.50
C ILE A 32 11.50 12.79 8.38
N LEU A 33 10.48 12.87 9.24
CA LEU A 33 9.32 11.98 9.15
C LEU A 33 8.57 12.16 7.83
N TRP A 34 8.34 13.40 7.40
CA TRP A 34 7.75 13.67 6.10
C TRP A 34 8.61 13.09 4.96
N PHE A 35 9.93 13.26 4.99
CA PHE A 35 10.83 12.71 3.98
C PHE A 35 10.77 11.19 3.91
N ILE A 36 10.73 10.50 5.06
CA ILE A 36 10.66 9.04 5.12
C ILE A 36 9.29 8.55 4.61
N PHE A 37 8.19 9.07 5.16
CA PHE A 37 6.85 8.55 4.85
C PHE A 37 6.30 9.08 3.52
N ALA A 38 6.36 10.39 3.28
CA ALA A 38 5.89 10.98 2.03
C ALA A 38 6.85 10.68 0.87
N GLY A 39 8.18 10.66 1.12
CA GLY A 39 9.16 10.24 0.13
C GLY A 39 9.05 8.75 -0.20
N GLY A 40 8.83 7.90 0.81
CA GLY A 40 8.52 6.48 0.60
C GLY A 40 7.26 6.27 -0.22
N LEU A 41 6.19 7.01 0.08
CA LEU A 41 4.95 7.00 -0.70
C LEU A 41 5.18 7.49 -2.14
N LEU A 42 5.94 8.56 -2.34
CA LEU A 42 6.29 9.07 -3.67
C LEU A 42 7.04 8.01 -4.48
N GLY A 43 8.09 7.43 -3.90
CA GLY A 43 8.87 6.38 -4.55
C GLY A 43 8.01 5.17 -4.92
N PHE A 44 7.15 4.73 -4.00
CA PHE A 44 6.21 3.63 -4.26
C PHE A 44 5.25 3.97 -5.40
N VAL A 45 4.61 5.14 -5.37
CA VAL A 45 3.64 5.53 -6.40
C VAL A 45 4.31 5.64 -7.76
N LEU A 46 5.46 6.34 -7.86
CA LEU A 46 6.19 6.49 -9.12
C LEU A 46 6.62 5.13 -9.70
N ALA A 47 7.11 4.22 -8.85
CA ALA A 47 7.48 2.86 -9.27
C ALA A 47 6.28 2.03 -9.75
N ARG A 48 5.05 2.41 -9.39
CA ARG A 48 3.82 1.67 -9.68
C ARG A 48 2.90 2.37 -10.68
N LEU A 49 3.17 3.61 -11.09
CA LEU A 49 2.41 4.31 -12.13
C LEU A 49 2.36 3.54 -13.46
N MET A 50 3.40 2.76 -13.77
CA MET A 50 3.40 1.89 -14.95
C MET A 50 2.27 0.83 -14.94
N PHE A 51 1.72 0.49 -13.76
CA PHE A 51 0.61 -0.47 -13.65
C PHE A 51 -0.74 0.09 -14.13
N LEU A 52 -0.83 1.39 -14.42
CA LEU A 52 -2.00 1.95 -15.09
C LEU A 52 -2.15 1.40 -16.52
N ASP A 53 -1.05 1.01 -17.17
CA ASP A 53 -1.12 0.18 -18.37
C ASP A 53 -1.45 -1.28 -17.98
N TYR A 54 -2.76 -1.53 -17.84
CA TYR A 54 -3.26 -2.82 -17.40
C TYR A 54 -2.91 -3.96 -18.37
N GLY A 55 -2.98 -3.72 -19.68
CA GLY A 55 -2.84 -4.77 -20.70
C GLY A 55 -1.42 -4.92 -21.23
N GLY A 56 -0.60 -3.87 -21.18
CA GLY A 56 0.79 -3.89 -21.65
C GLY A 56 1.81 -4.16 -20.54
N ILE A 57 1.53 -3.78 -19.30
CA ILE A 57 2.48 -3.89 -18.19
C ILE A 57 1.93 -4.75 -17.05
N PHE A 58 0.81 -4.36 -16.43
CA PHE A 58 0.34 -5.03 -15.21
C PHE A 58 -0.05 -6.50 -15.46
N CYS A 59 -0.86 -6.74 -16.48
CA CYS A 59 -1.31 -8.06 -16.94
C CYS A 59 -1.02 -8.27 -18.43
N ALA A 60 0.25 -8.13 -18.81
CA ALA A 60 0.72 -8.40 -20.16
C ALA A 60 0.46 -9.85 -20.58
N ALA A 61 -0.01 -10.05 -21.82
CA ALA A 61 -0.19 -11.40 -22.39
C ALA A 61 1.14 -12.14 -22.59
N HIS A 62 2.20 -11.38 -22.90
CA HIS A 62 3.58 -11.87 -23.01
C HIS A 62 4.46 -11.03 -22.09
N PRO A 63 4.52 -11.36 -20.79
CA PRO A 63 5.38 -10.63 -19.88
C PRO A 63 6.83 -10.82 -20.32
N ALA A 64 7.48 -9.73 -20.75
CA ALA A 64 8.93 -9.69 -20.85
C ALA A 64 9.46 -9.93 -19.42
N GLY A 65 10.00 -11.11 -19.16
CA GLY A 65 10.28 -11.60 -17.80
C GLY A 65 10.91 -10.57 -16.86
N GLY A 66 10.52 -10.61 -15.58
CA GLY A 66 11.01 -9.70 -14.53
C GLY A 66 9.91 -9.10 -13.65
N VAL A 67 10.29 -8.15 -12.78
CA VAL A 67 9.43 -7.53 -11.73
C VAL A 67 8.43 -6.49 -12.28
N LYS A 68 8.12 -6.55 -13.58
CA LYS A 68 7.40 -5.49 -14.30
C LYS A 68 5.88 -5.65 -14.34
N GLY A 69 5.33 -6.73 -13.77
CA GLY A 69 3.89 -7.01 -13.76
C GLY A 69 3.31 -7.28 -12.38
N ALA A 70 2.06 -7.74 -12.35
CA ALA A 70 1.44 -8.25 -11.15
C ALA A 70 2.19 -9.47 -10.59
N ALA A 71 1.96 -9.80 -9.32
CA ALA A 71 2.53 -11.00 -8.74
C ALA A 71 2.03 -12.27 -9.47
N PRO A 72 2.81 -13.36 -9.49
CA PRO A 72 2.42 -14.60 -10.16
C PRO A 72 1.00 -15.06 -9.78
N GLY A 73 0.16 -15.31 -10.79
CA GLY A 73 -1.22 -15.78 -10.61
C GLY A 73 -2.27 -14.69 -10.38
N GLU A 74 -1.88 -13.48 -10.00
CA GLU A 74 -2.84 -12.40 -9.72
C GLU A 74 -3.62 -11.98 -10.97
N CYS A 75 -2.98 -11.94 -12.13
CA CYS A 75 -3.66 -11.60 -13.38
C CYS A 75 -4.69 -12.64 -13.81
N TRP A 76 -4.44 -13.93 -13.54
CA TRP A 76 -5.44 -14.98 -13.73
C TRP A 76 -6.65 -14.72 -12.81
N SER A 77 -6.39 -14.46 -11.53
CA SER A 77 -7.43 -14.16 -10.54
C SER A 77 -8.27 -12.94 -10.93
N TYR A 78 -7.64 -11.81 -11.29
CA TYR A 78 -8.36 -10.59 -11.62
C TYR A 78 -9.12 -10.67 -12.94
N ASN A 79 -8.58 -11.37 -13.95
CA ASN A 79 -9.27 -11.52 -15.23
C ASN A 79 -10.35 -12.60 -15.22
N SER A 80 -10.43 -13.44 -14.17
CA SER A 80 -11.43 -14.51 -14.08
C SER A 80 -12.89 -14.02 -14.10
N LYS A 81 -13.16 -12.80 -13.59
CA LYS A 81 -14.51 -12.22 -13.55
C LYS A 81 -14.47 -10.72 -13.84
N THR A 82 -15.45 -10.23 -14.58
CA THR A 82 -15.53 -8.81 -14.99
C THR A 82 -15.46 -7.84 -13.81
N TYR A 83 -16.18 -8.12 -12.72
CA TYR A 83 -16.15 -7.21 -11.55
C TYR A 83 -14.77 -7.21 -10.85
N LEU A 84 -14.00 -8.30 -10.88
CA LEU A 84 -12.64 -8.33 -10.32
C LEU A 84 -11.70 -7.47 -11.16
N LYS A 85 -11.79 -7.60 -12.49
CA LYS A 85 -11.03 -6.78 -13.44
C LYS A 85 -11.34 -5.30 -13.28
N VAL A 86 -12.62 -4.96 -13.11
CA VAL A 86 -13.04 -3.59 -12.81
C VAL A 86 -12.50 -3.15 -11.45
N GLY A 87 -12.59 -3.99 -10.42
CA GLY A 87 -12.11 -3.69 -9.07
C GLY A 87 -10.62 -3.34 -9.02
N ILE A 88 -9.75 -4.16 -9.63
CA ILE A 88 -8.30 -3.88 -9.65
C ILE A 88 -7.97 -2.63 -10.46
N LYS A 89 -8.68 -2.38 -11.58
CA LYS A 89 -8.52 -1.15 -12.35
C LYS A 89 -8.94 0.06 -11.51
N LEU A 90 -10.12 0.03 -10.92
CA LEU A 90 -10.59 1.11 -10.03
C LEU A 90 -9.60 1.37 -8.92
N HIS A 91 -9.08 0.33 -8.28
CA HIS A 91 -8.07 0.46 -7.24
C HIS A 91 -6.82 1.18 -7.77
N LEU A 92 -6.18 0.68 -8.84
CA LEU A 92 -4.94 1.25 -9.38
C LEU A 92 -5.12 2.67 -9.92
N PHE A 93 -6.15 2.91 -10.73
CA PHE A 93 -6.43 4.21 -11.37
C PHE A 93 -6.78 5.32 -10.39
N THR A 94 -7.10 4.99 -9.14
CA THR A 94 -7.49 6.00 -8.15
C THR A 94 -6.51 6.09 -6.98
N ILE A 95 -6.01 4.97 -6.45
CA ILE A 95 -5.11 5.00 -5.30
C ILE A 95 -3.72 5.54 -5.67
N LEU A 96 -3.22 5.25 -6.88
CA LEU A 96 -1.92 5.75 -7.32
C LEU A 96 -1.95 7.28 -7.51
N PRO A 97 -2.91 7.86 -8.25
CA PRO A 97 -3.05 9.32 -8.28
C PRO A 97 -3.33 9.93 -6.91
N ALA A 98 -4.18 9.31 -6.06
CA ALA A 98 -4.43 9.82 -4.71
C ALA A 98 -3.16 9.89 -3.88
N GLY A 99 -2.32 8.84 -3.92
CA GLY A 99 -1.04 8.82 -3.21
C GLY A 99 -0.06 9.88 -3.72
N LEU A 100 0.01 10.09 -5.04
CA LEU A 100 0.82 11.16 -5.62
C LEU A 100 0.35 12.54 -5.13
N LEU A 101 -0.96 12.77 -5.16
CA LEU A 101 -1.59 14.02 -4.77
C LEU A 101 -1.47 14.30 -3.26
N ALA A 102 -1.49 13.25 -2.43
CA ALA A 102 -1.40 13.33 -0.98
C ALA A 102 -0.06 13.89 -0.50
N ILE A 103 1.03 13.67 -1.22
CA ILE A 103 2.36 14.21 -0.86
C ILE A 103 2.30 15.74 -0.74
N PHE A 104 1.59 16.39 -1.67
CA PHE A 104 1.40 17.84 -1.66
C PHE A 104 0.52 18.33 -0.50
N GLN A 105 -0.36 17.49 0.04
CA GLN A 105 -1.20 17.86 1.20
C GLN A 105 -0.37 18.07 2.46
N PHE A 106 0.72 17.30 2.61
CA PHE A 106 1.59 17.33 3.79
C PHE A 106 2.80 18.26 3.64
N ILE A 107 2.82 19.12 2.61
CA ILE A 107 3.82 20.17 2.46
C ILE A 107 3.26 21.46 3.09
N PRO A 108 3.81 21.94 4.23
CA PRO A 108 3.22 23.06 4.96
C PRO A 108 3.14 24.35 4.15
N ILE A 109 4.11 24.65 3.26
CA ILE A 109 4.04 25.88 2.46
C ILE A 109 2.82 25.94 1.53
N ILE A 110 2.31 24.79 1.07
CA ILE A 110 1.17 24.74 0.14
C ILE A 110 -0.10 25.24 0.82
N ARG A 111 -0.36 24.82 2.07
CA ARG A 111 -1.52 25.32 2.83
C ARG A 111 -1.43 26.81 3.17
N TYR A 112 -0.23 27.35 3.37
CA TYR A 112 -0.05 28.77 3.74
C TYR A 112 -0.11 29.71 2.53
N LYS A 113 0.42 29.29 1.37
CA LYS A 113 0.55 30.16 0.19
C LYS A 113 -0.43 29.85 -0.93
N VAL A 114 -0.93 28.62 -1.04
CA VAL A 114 -1.76 28.17 -2.16
C VAL A 114 -2.96 27.37 -1.66
N ILE A 115 -3.72 27.97 -0.73
CA ILE A 115 -4.82 27.30 -0.02
C ILE A 115 -5.93 26.78 -0.94
N LEU A 116 -6.21 27.45 -2.06
CA LEU A 116 -7.22 27.00 -3.02
C LEU A 116 -6.82 25.65 -3.65
N PHE A 117 -5.53 25.52 -4.03
CA PHE A 117 -4.99 24.26 -4.52
C PHE A 117 -5.09 23.17 -3.46
N HIS A 118 -4.68 23.45 -2.21
CA HIS A 118 -4.79 22.49 -1.11
C HIS A 118 -6.23 21.96 -0.94
N ARG A 119 -7.24 22.84 -1.00
CA ARG A 119 -8.66 22.48 -0.88
C ARG A 119 -9.14 21.62 -2.05
N ILE A 120 -8.93 22.06 -3.29
CA ILE A 120 -9.38 21.32 -4.49
C ILE A 120 -8.70 19.96 -4.54
N ASN A 121 -7.39 19.92 -4.31
CA ASN A 121 -6.62 18.70 -4.26
C ASN A 121 -7.12 17.76 -3.14
N GLY A 122 -7.47 18.30 -1.97
CA GLY A 122 -8.05 17.52 -0.87
C GLY A 122 -9.36 16.83 -1.25
N TYR A 123 -10.26 17.53 -1.95
CA TYR A 123 -11.51 16.93 -2.45
C TYR A 123 -11.27 15.83 -3.49
N ALA A 124 -10.34 16.05 -4.42
CA ALA A 124 -9.95 15.03 -5.39
C ALA A 124 -9.41 13.78 -4.69
N ILE A 125 -8.53 13.96 -3.70
CA ILE A 125 -7.97 12.86 -2.91
C ILE A 125 -9.06 12.08 -2.17
N LEU A 126 -10.03 12.75 -1.55
CA LEU A 126 -11.14 12.07 -0.85
C LEU A 126 -11.95 11.20 -1.82
N LEU A 127 -12.32 11.74 -2.98
CA LEU A 127 -13.07 11.00 -4.00
C LEU A 127 -12.29 9.78 -4.49
N LEU A 128 -11.03 9.98 -4.87
CA LEU A 128 -10.15 8.91 -5.34
C LEU A 128 -9.94 7.83 -4.26
N SER A 129 -9.80 8.23 -3.00
CA SER A 129 -9.63 7.30 -1.87
C SER A 129 -10.85 6.41 -1.65
N VAL A 130 -12.06 6.96 -1.77
CA VAL A 130 -13.31 6.20 -1.67
C VAL A 130 -13.43 5.19 -2.81
N VAL A 131 -13.25 5.65 -4.06
CA VAL A 131 -13.34 4.77 -5.24
C VAL A 131 -12.26 3.70 -5.22
N GLY A 132 -11.04 4.04 -4.82
CA GLY A 132 -9.91 3.10 -4.72
C GLY A 132 -10.08 2.07 -3.63
N THR A 133 -10.69 2.45 -2.51
CA THR A 133 -11.03 1.50 -1.43
C THR A 133 -12.15 0.57 -1.85
N ALA A 134 -13.18 1.06 -2.56
CA ALA A 134 -14.20 0.21 -3.14
C ALA A 134 -13.59 -0.83 -4.10
N GLY A 135 -12.69 -0.39 -4.98
CA GLY A 135 -11.93 -1.28 -5.86
C GLY A 135 -11.13 -2.36 -5.10
N ALA A 136 -10.46 -1.98 -4.00
CA ALA A 136 -9.72 -2.90 -3.15
C ALA A 136 -10.63 -3.96 -2.51
N LEU A 137 -11.79 -3.56 -1.99
CA LEU A 137 -12.75 -4.47 -1.36
C LEU A 137 -13.35 -5.46 -2.38
N MET A 138 -13.58 -5.04 -3.63
CA MET A 138 -14.06 -5.92 -4.69
C MET A 138 -13.08 -7.08 -4.98
N ILE A 139 -11.77 -6.85 -4.83
CA ILE A 139 -10.73 -7.82 -5.15
C ILE A 139 -10.12 -8.53 -3.94
N ALA A 140 -10.45 -8.12 -2.71
CA ALA A 140 -9.86 -8.65 -1.49
C ALA A 140 -9.93 -10.19 -1.39
N ARG A 141 -11.04 -10.78 -1.85
CA ARG A 141 -11.28 -12.24 -1.83
C ARG A 141 -10.42 -13.07 -2.79
N VAL A 142 -9.64 -12.44 -3.67
CA VAL A 142 -8.77 -13.13 -4.63
C VAL A 142 -7.34 -12.62 -4.60
N SER A 143 -7.08 -11.49 -3.93
CA SER A 143 -5.75 -10.88 -3.89
C SER A 143 -4.82 -11.73 -3.03
N PHE A 144 -3.70 -12.16 -3.60
CA PHE A 144 -2.70 -13.01 -2.93
C PHE A 144 -3.32 -14.26 -2.28
N GLY A 145 -4.17 -14.95 -3.03
CA GLY A 145 -4.90 -16.15 -2.58
C GLY A 145 -6.15 -15.87 -1.75
N GLY A 146 -6.38 -14.63 -1.30
CA GLY A 146 -7.67 -14.19 -0.78
C GLY A 146 -8.14 -14.89 0.50
N GLY A 147 -7.21 -15.37 1.33
CA GLY A 147 -7.53 -16.04 2.58
C GLY A 147 -8.30 -15.12 3.55
N ILE A 148 -8.91 -15.73 4.57
CA ILE A 148 -9.73 -15.00 5.55
C ILE A 148 -8.91 -13.96 6.32
N GLU A 149 -7.64 -14.22 6.55
CA GLU A 149 -6.67 -13.29 7.14
C GLU A 149 -6.45 -12.07 6.24
N THR A 150 -6.40 -12.26 4.92
CA THR A 150 -6.32 -11.19 3.93
C THR A 150 -7.61 -10.37 3.86
N GLN A 151 -8.77 -11.02 3.82
CA GLN A 151 -10.06 -10.34 3.75
C GLN A 151 -10.33 -9.51 5.00
N THR A 152 -10.05 -10.05 6.18
CA THR A 152 -10.24 -9.36 7.46
C THR A 152 -9.35 -8.14 7.59
N VAL A 153 -8.06 -8.24 7.24
CA VAL A 153 -7.15 -7.09 7.35
C VAL A 153 -7.42 -6.02 6.31
N VAL A 154 -7.77 -6.39 5.07
CA VAL A 154 -8.16 -5.41 4.05
C VAL A 154 -9.45 -4.69 4.46
N GLY A 155 -10.41 -5.41 5.01
CA GLY A 155 -11.63 -4.82 5.58
C GLY A 155 -11.33 -3.86 6.73
N LEU A 156 -10.49 -4.26 7.68
CA LEU A 156 -10.05 -3.39 8.78
C LEU A 156 -9.32 -2.14 8.28
N LEU A 157 -8.38 -2.31 7.35
CA LEU A 157 -7.65 -1.19 6.74
C LEU A 157 -8.60 -0.22 6.04
N ALA A 158 -9.61 -0.72 5.31
CA ALA A 158 -10.63 0.11 4.68
C ALA A 158 -11.44 0.91 5.71
N ILE A 159 -11.86 0.28 6.82
CA ILE A 159 -12.58 0.94 7.91
C ILE A 159 -11.73 2.04 8.54
N LEU A 160 -10.48 1.73 8.89
CA LEU A 160 -9.57 2.70 9.51
C LEU A 160 -9.24 3.86 8.57
N PHE A 161 -8.99 3.56 7.29
CA PHE A 161 -8.66 4.57 6.29
C PHE A 161 -9.84 5.50 5.99
N LEU A 162 -10.99 4.94 5.57
CA LEU A 162 -12.18 5.74 5.25
C LEU A 162 -12.80 6.38 6.49
N GLY A 163 -12.76 5.71 7.64
CA GLY A 163 -13.19 6.26 8.92
C GLY A 163 -12.36 7.49 9.28
N SER A 164 -11.03 7.40 9.16
CA SER A 164 -10.13 8.54 9.41
C SER A 164 -10.38 9.70 8.44
N LEU A 165 -10.56 9.42 7.14
CA LEU A 165 -10.89 10.45 6.16
C LEU A 165 -12.25 11.11 6.46
N SER A 166 -13.25 10.33 6.88
CA SER A 166 -14.58 10.82 7.23
C SER A 166 -14.53 11.74 8.46
N ILE A 167 -13.81 11.33 9.50
CA ILE A 167 -13.62 12.14 10.70
C ILE A 167 -12.81 13.40 10.36
N ALA A 168 -11.75 13.29 9.54
CA ALA A 168 -10.99 14.45 9.08
C ALA A 168 -11.86 15.45 8.30
N TYR A 169 -12.75 14.94 7.44
CA TYR A 169 -13.70 15.74 6.67
C TYR A 169 -14.74 16.43 7.57
N TYR A 170 -15.26 15.72 8.56
CA TYR A 170 -16.17 16.31 9.56
C TYR A 170 -15.50 17.46 10.32
N ASN A 171 -14.27 17.25 10.81
CA ASN A 171 -13.54 18.25 11.59
C ASN A 171 -13.22 19.50 10.77
N ILE A 172 -12.85 19.38 9.49
CA ILE A 172 -12.61 20.58 8.65
C ILE A 172 -13.88 21.38 8.40
N LYS A 173 -15.05 20.73 8.29
CA LYS A 173 -16.34 21.40 8.18
C LYS A 173 -16.76 22.09 9.49
N LYS A 174 -16.30 21.59 10.63
CA LYS A 174 -16.45 22.23 11.95
C LYS A 174 -15.33 23.23 12.28
N LEU A 175 -14.43 23.52 11.33
CA LEU A 175 -13.28 24.40 11.52
C LEU A 175 -12.30 23.95 12.63
N GLN A 176 -12.34 22.67 13.01
CA GLN A 176 -11.44 22.05 13.98
C GLN A 176 -10.14 21.61 13.28
N LEU A 177 -9.29 22.59 12.95
CA LEU A 177 -8.14 22.38 12.07
C LEU A 177 -7.10 21.38 12.61
N GLU A 178 -6.79 21.43 13.90
CA GLU A 178 -5.80 20.52 14.49
C GLU A 178 -6.28 19.06 14.47
N GLN A 179 -7.58 18.83 14.71
CA GLN A 179 -8.18 17.50 14.61
C GLN A 179 -8.22 17.02 13.16
N HIS A 180 -8.56 17.90 12.21
CA HIS A 180 -8.48 17.58 10.79
C HIS A 180 -7.07 17.08 10.40
N ARG A 181 -6.02 17.80 10.79
CA ARG A 181 -4.63 17.39 10.52
C ARG A 181 -4.29 16.04 11.15
N ALA A 182 -4.67 15.84 12.41
CA ALA A 182 -4.42 14.60 13.13
C ALA A 182 -5.08 13.39 12.46
N TRP A 183 -6.32 13.52 11.98
CA TRP A 183 -7.02 12.44 11.29
C TRP A 183 -6.56 12.24 9.85
N MET A 184 -6.16 13.30 9.14
CA MET A 184 -5.53 13.16 7.82
C MET A 184 -4.20 12.40 7.89
N LEU A 185 -3.37 12.66 8.92
CA LEU A 185 -2.14 11.92 9.14
C LEU A 185 -2.41 10.44 9.43
N ARG A 186 -3.39 10.12 10.28
CA ARG A 186 -3.83 8.72 10.52
C ARG A 186 -4.20 8.01 9.24
N ALA A 187 -5.06 8.61 8.43
CA ALA A 187 -5.49 8.02 7.17
C ALA A 187 -4.30 7.66 6.26
N TRP A 188 -3.39 8.60 6.02
CA TRP A 188 -2.28 8.38 5.10
C TRP A 188 -1.17 7.50 5.64
N ILE A 189 -0.98 7.45 6.97
CA ILE A 189 -0.09 6.48 7.59
C ILE A 189 -0.67 5.07 7.53
N TYR A 190 -1.98 4.89 7.72
CA TYR A 190 -2.63 3.58 7.50
C TYR A 190 -2.50 3.13 6.04
N ALA A 191 -2.73 4.02 5.07
CA ALA A 191 -2.52 3.72 3.65
C ALA A 191 -1.06 3.35 3.33
N GLY A 192 -0.09 4.01 3.99
CA GLY A 192 1.34 3.72 3.89
C GLY A 192 1.74 2.32 4.37
N ALA A 193 0.91 1.65 5.18
CA ALA A 193 1.18 0.29 5.66
C ALA A 193 1.38 -0.71 4.51
N ILE A 194 0.80 -0.48 3.33
CA ILE A 194 1.01 -1.33 2.15
C ILE A 194 2.48 -1.36 1.69
N ILE A 195 3.22 -0.25 1.85
CA ILE A 195 4.64 -0.20 1.48
C ILE A 195 5.45 -1.12 2.41
N THR A 196 5.22 -1.00 3.71
CA THR A 196 5.86 -1.83 4.74
C THR A 196 5.46 -3.30 4.61
N CYS A 197 4.18 -3.56 4.31
CA CYS A 197 3.67 -4.90 4.01
C CYS A 197 4.50 -5.58 2.92
N ARG A 198 4.89 -4.89 1.83
CA ARG A 198 5.70 -5.51 0.77
C ARG A 198 7.08 -5.96 1.26
N ILE A 199 7.71 -5.19 2.14
CA ILE A 199 9.01 -5.53 2.73
C ILE A 199 8.87 -6.77 3.62
N ILE A 200 7.86 -6.77 4.51
CA ILE A 200 7.58 -7.90 5.41
C ILE A 200 7.22 -9.14 4.59
N MET A 201 6.39 -9.00 3.56
CA MET A 201 5.91 -10.10 2.71
C MET A 201 7.05 -10.77 1.96
N ILE A 202 7.94 -10.01 1.32
CA ILE A 202 9.10 -10.58 0.61
C ILE A 202 10.05 -11.27 1.59
N SER A 203 10.27 -10.66 2.76
CA SER A 203 11.12 -11.24 3.81
C SER A 203 10.53 -12.55 4.33
N ALA A 204 9.23 -12.57 4.66
CA ALA A 204 8.51 -13.76 5.11
C ALA A 204 8.52 -14.85 4.05
N ALA A 205 8.22 -14.54 2.79
CA ALA A 205 8.26 -15.48 1.68
C ALA A 205 9.65 -16.11 1.50
N THR A 206 10.71 -15.33 1.69
CA THR A 206 12.10 -15.82 1.64
C THR A 206 12.41 -16.72 2.84
N ILE A 207 12.00 -16.34 4.06
CA ILE A 207 12.23 -17.12 5.29
C ILE A 207 11.53 -18.47 5.21
N ILE A 208 10.25 -18.52 4.83
CA ILE A 208 9.52 -19.79 4.73
C ILE A 208 10.12 -20.72 3.67
N SER A 209 10.74 -20.17 2.63
CA SER A 209 11.44 -20.95 1.61
C SER A 209 12.72 -21.62 2.13
N LEU A 210 13.30 -21.10 3.23
CA LEU A 210 14.55 -21.62 3.82
C LEU A 210 14.30 -22.61 4.97
N TRP A 211 13.23 -22.43 5.75
CA TRP A 211 13.08 -23.12 7.04
C TRP A 211 12.34 -24.47 6.97
N GLY A 212 11.43 -24.66 6.03
CA GLY A 212 10.68 -25.90 5.96
C GLY A 212 9.59 -25.84 4.90
N PRO A 213 8.99 -26.99 4.55
CA PRO A 213 8.03 -27.01 3.47
C PRO A 213 6.67 -26.51 3.99
N PHE A 214 6.42 -25.22 3.82
CA PHE A 214 5.08 -24.66 3.92
C PHE A 214 4.32 -24.98 2.64
N TYR A 215 3.02 -25.25 2.76
CA TYR A 215 2.16 -25.54 1.62
C TYR A 215 0.94 -24.64 1.63
N LYS A 216 0.50 -24.24 0.44
CA LYS A 216 -0.77 -23.54 0.24
C LYS A 216 -1.67 -24.37 -0.67
N ALA A 217 -2.94 -24.49 -0.30
CA ALA A 217 -3.93 -25.04 -1.21
C ALA A 217 -4.19 -24.07 -2.36
N GLU A 218 -3.94 -24.50 -3.59
CA GLU A 218 -4.15 -23.72 -4.81
C GLU A 218 -5.10 -24.45 -5.76
N LYS A 219 -5.88 -23.68 -6.51
CA LYS A 219 -6.76 -24.25 -7.56
C LYS A 219 -5.93 -24.75 -8.72
N CYS A 220 -6.20 -25.96 -9.18
CA CYS A 220 -5.58 -26.52 -10.38
C CYS A 220 -5.74 -25.61 -11.60
N ASP A 221 -6.93 -25.00 -11.78
CA ASP A 221 -7.18 -24.06 -12.87
C ASP A 221 -6.23 -22.84 -12.85
N LYS A 222 -5.85 -22.35 -11.65
CA LYS A 222 -4.85 -21.27 -11.51
C LYS A 222 -3.46 -21.79 -11.87
N LEU A 223 -3.14 -23.02 -11.45
CA LEU A 223 -1.85 -23.63 -11.72
C LEU A 223 -1.60 -23.84 -13.21
N THR A 224 -2.62 -24.15 -14.02
CA THR A 224 -2.47 -24.25 -15.48
C THR A 224 -1.80 -23.02 -16.11
N SER A 225 -1.97 -21.83 -15.52
CA SER A 225 -1.36 -20.58 -16.00
C SER A 225 0.16 -20.50 -15.79
N PHE A 226 0.74 -21.37 -14.97
CA PHE A 226 2.18 -21.43 -14.69
C PHE A 226 2.93 -22.48 -15.51
N TYR A 227 2.22 -23.41 -16.16
CA TYR A 227 2.83 -24.51 -16.92
C TYR A 227 2.66 -24.31 -18.43
N LYS A 228 3.62 -24.84 -19.19
CA LYS A 228 3.59 -24.80 -20.66
C LYS A 228 2.55 -25.75 -21.26
N SER A 229 2.20 -26.82 -20.56
CA SER A 229 1.21 -27.80 -21.00
C SER A 229 0.54 -28.48 -19.80
N ASN A 230 -0.66 -29.01 -20.01
CA ASN A 230 -1.37 -29.78 -18.98
C ASN A 230 -0.60 -31.05 -18.58
N ALA A 231 0.13 -31.68 -19.52
CA ALA A 231 0.96 -32.85 -19.19
C ALA A 231 2.04 -32.52 -18.15
N ALA A 232 2.71 -31.37 -18.29
CA ALA A 232 3.72 -30.93 -17.32
C ALA A 232 3.11 -30.60 -15.95
N LEU A 233 1.88 -30.05 -15.93
CA LEU A 233 1.15 -29.84 -14.67
C LEU A 233 0.81 -31.18 -14.00
N LEU A 234 0.31 -32.15 -14.76
CA LEU A 234 -0.11 -33.46 -14.22
C LEU A 234 1.06 -34.34 -13.79
N GLU A 235 2.26 -34.12 -14.34
CA GLU A 235 3.48 -34.77 -13.86
C GLU A 235 3.83 -34.35 -12.42
N GLU A 236 3.64 -33.05 -12.09
CA GLU A 236 3.90 -32.53 -10.75
C GLU A 236 2.69 -32.66 -9.80
N TYR A 237 1.48 -32.47 -10.32
CA TYR A 237 0.22 -32.51 -9.59
C TYR A 237 -0.82 -33.42 -10.29
N PRO A 238 -0.70 -34.75 -10.16
CA PRO A 238 -1.62 -35.70 -10.81
C PRO A 238 -3.10 -35.51 -10.44
N SER A 239 -3.37 -34.98 -9.25
CA SER A 239 -4.73 -34.67 -8.76
C SER A 239 -5.40 -33.50 -9.48
N CYS A 240 -4.69 -32.79 -10.36
CA CYS A 240 -5.25 -31.73 -11.20
C CYS A 240 -5.94 -32.22 -12.50
N ASP A 241 -6.13 -33.52 -12.66
CA ASP A 241 -6.88 -34.09 -13.80
C ASP A 241 -8.37 -33.69 -13.78
N GLN A 242 -8.91 -33.39 -12.61
CA GLN A 242 -10.29 -32.93 -12.44
C GLN A 242 -10.35 -31.40 -12.34
N SER A 243 -11.21 -30.78 -13.17
CA SER A 243 -11.45 -29.34 -13.11
C SER A 243 -12.05 -28.94 -11.76
N GLY A 244 -11.58 -27.82 -11.20
CA GLY A 244 -12.04 -27.31 -9.90
C GLY A 244 -11.36 -27.95 -8.67
N SER A 245 -10.47 -28.93 -8.86
CA SER A 245 -9.66 -29.51 -7.79
C SER A 245 -8.69 -28.51 -7.16
N TYR A 246 -8.32 -28.80 -5.91
CA TYR A 246 -7.27 -28.08 -5.18
C TYR A 246 -6.12 -29.01 -4.85
N VAL A 247 -4.90 -28.49 -4.89
CA VAL A 247 -3.69 -29.22 -4.55
C VAL A 247 -2.81 -28.41 -3.62
N ALA A 248 -2.03 -29.11 -2.79
CA ALA A 248 -1.06 -28.49 -1.91
C ALA A 248 0.20 -28.13 -2.71
N VAL A 249 0.45 -26.84 -2.91
CA VAL A 249 1.63 -26.32 -3.60
C VAL A 249 2.65 -25.86 -2.58
N LYS A 250 3.89 -26.31 -2.74
CA LYS A 250 4.99 -25.91 -1.85
C LYS A 250 5.23 -24.40 -2.01
N ALA A 251 5.19 -23.66 -0.91
CA ALA A 251 5.51 -22.24 -0.85
C ALA A 251 7.03 -22.05 -0.84
N ASP A 252 7.60 -21.76 -2.01
CA ASP A 252 9.04 -21.67 -2.19
C ASP A 252 9.40 -20.67 -3.29
N MET A 253 10.13 -19.62 -2.92
CA MET A 253 10.62 -18.57 -3.83
C MET A 253 11.81 -19.06 -4.69
N ASN A 254 12.47 -20.15 -4.31
CA ASN A 254 13.68 -20.67 -4.93
C ASN A 254 13.44 -21.90 -5.82
N ALA A 255 12.22 -22.44 -5.84
CA ALA A 255 11.88 -23.67 -6.57
C ALA A 255 11.88 -23.53 -8.11
N GLY A 256 12.08 -22.33 -8.65
CA GLY A 256 12.18 -22.08 -10.10
C GLY A 256 10.84 -22.09 -10.87
N ASN A 257 9.72 -22.39 -10.21
CA ASN A 257 8.39 -22.36 -10.77
C ASN A 257 7.56 -21.19 -10.19
N ALA A 258 6.87 -20.46 -11.06
CA ALA A 258 6.02 -19.32 -10.70
C ALA A 258 4.87 -19.70 -9.76
N GLY A 259 4.39 -20.95 -9.80
CA GLY A 259 3.36 -21.45 -8.88
C GLY A 259 3.83 -21.52 -7.43
N ASN A 260 5.06 -21.98 -7.18
CA ASN A 260 5.64 -22.03 -5.83
C ASN A 260 5.91 -20.63 -5.27
N ALA A 261 6.38 -19.71 -6.11
CA ALA A 261 6.56 -18.31 -5.76
C ALA A 261 5.21 -17.64 -5.45
N ALA A 262 4.15 -17.93 -6.23
CA ALA A 262 2.79 -17.48 -5.94
C ALA A 262 2.34 -17.98 -4.56
N ALA A 263 2.49 -19.27 -4.28
CA ALA A 263 2.11 -19.87 -2.99
C ALA A 263 2.84 -19.21 -1.80
N ALA A 264 4.14 -18.90 -1.94
CA ALA A 264 4.92 -18.24 -0.90
C ALA A 264 4.47 -16.80 -0.62
N LEU A 265 4.21 -16.02 -1.67
CA LEU A 265 3.68 -14.66 -1.55
C LEU A 265 2.26 -14.67 -0.97
N ASP A 266 1.43 -15.61 -1.43
CA ASP A 266 0.04 -15.73 -1.03
C ASP A 266 -0.12 -16.20 0.42
N LEU A 267 0.80 -16.98 0.98
CA LEU A 267 0.82 -17.30 2.42
C LEU A 267 1.29 -16.10 3.26
N SER A 268 2.22 -15.32 2.72
CA SER A 268 2.88 -14.25 3.47
C SER A 268 2.07 -12.94 3.49
N PHE A 269 1.19 -12.72 2.50
CA PHE A 269 0.54 -11.42 2.29
C PHE A 269 -0.31 -10.97 3.49
N GLY A 270 -1.32 -11.75 3.87
CA GLY A 270 -2.28 -11.32 4.90
C GLY A 270 -1.61 -11.07 6.26
N MET A 271 -0.69 -11.94 6.69
CA MET A 271 0.10 -11.71 7.92
C MET A 271 0.94 -10.44 7.82
N SER A 272 1.53 -10.18 6.65
CA SER A 272 2.36 -8.99 6.43
C SER A 272 1.55 -7.69 6.49
N VAL A 273 0.31 -7.70 5.97
CA VAL A 273 -0.58 -6.53 6.10
C VAL A 273 -0.96 -6.33 7.57
N TRP A 274 -1.27 -7.39 8.32
CA TRP A 274 -1.59 -7.29 9.75
C TRP A 274 -0.45 -6.66 10.56
N LEU A 275 0.78 -7.18 10.40
CA LEU A 275 1.95 -6.66 11.09
C LEU A 275 2.25 -5.22 10.68
N ALA A 276 2.20 -4.91 9.38
CA ALA A 276 2.42 -3.55 8.91
C ALA A 276 1.37 -2.60 9.48
N LEU A 277 0.08 -2.97 9.46
CA LEU A 277 -1.00 -2.15 9.99
C LEU A 277 -0.82 -1.90 11.49
N ALA A 278 -0.47 -2.92 12.28
CA ALA A 278 -0.21 -2.76 13.70
C ALA A 278 0.93 -1.78 13.98
N LEU A 279 2.05 -1.90 13.26
CA LEU A 279 3.19 -0.98 13.36
C LEU A 279 2.79 0.47 13.05
N HIS A 280 1.99 0.68 11.99
CA HIS A 280 1.57 2.01 11.57
C HIS A 280 0.52 2.59 12.53
N ALA A 281 -0.39 1.76 13.04
CA ALA A 281 -1.40 2.15 14.02
C ALA A 281 -0.78 2.58 15.35
N ILE A 282 0.17 1.81 15.87
CA ILE A 282 0.89 2.17 17.09
C ILE A 282 1.75 3.42 16.86
N GLY A 283 2.51 3.44 15.75
CA GLY A 283 3.42 4.54 15.43
C GLY A 283 2.74 5.90 15.31
N ILE A 284 1.57 5.96 14.64
CA ILE A 284 0.86 7.24 14.48
C ILE A 284 0.27 7.75 15.79
N GLU A 285 -0.23 6.86 16.66
CA GLU A 285 -0.77 7.30 17.95
C GLU A 285 0.31 7.82 18.88
N ILE A 286 1.51 7.22 18.87
CA ILE A 286 2.68 7.76 19.58
C ILE A 286 2.99 9.17 19.07
N TYR A 287 3.06 9.36 17.74
CA TYR A 287 3.40 10.66 17.13
C TYR A 287 2.36 11.75 17.44
N VAL A 288 1.07 11.44 17.30
CA VAL A 288 0.00 12.42 17.56
C VAL A 288 -0.09 12.74 19.05
N SER A 289 0.02 11.73 19.92
CA SER A 289 -0.03 11.94 21.37
C SER A 289 1.12 12.81 21.87
N ASP A 290 2.33 12.57 21.35
CA ASP A 290 3.50 13.39 21.68
C ASP A 290 3.36 14.83 21.18
N SER A 291 2.80 15.00 19.98
CA SER A 291 2.53 16.32 19.41
C SER A 291 1.50 17.11 20.24
N VAL A 292 0.44 16.47 20.72
CA VAL A 292 -0.56 17.09 21.59
C VAL A 292 0.06 17.46 22.95
N LYS A 293 0.80 16.55 23.58
CA LYS A 293 1.42 16.78 24.90
C LYS A 293 2.36 17.97 24.92
N HIS A 294 3.08 18.20 23.82
CA HIS A 294 4.06 19.28 23.74
C HIS A 294 3.56 20.52 23.00
N GLY A 295 2.26 20.61 22.68
CA GLY A 295 1.67 21.78 22.02
C GLY A 295 2.18 22.02 20.60
N PHE A 296 2.50 20.95 19.87
CA PHE A 296 3.09 21.03 18.54
C PHE A 296 2.01 21.03 17.45
N CYS A 297 2.03 22.03 16.58
CA CYS A 297 1.21 22.02 15.37
C CYS A 297 1.64 20.87 14.45
N LEU A 298 0.67 20.07 14.03
CA LEU A 298 0.87 19.01 13.07
C LEU A 298 1.17 19.58 11.67
N PRO A 299 2.02 18.88 10.88
CA PRO A 299 2.39 19.29 9.53
C PRO A 299 1.23 19.24 8.53
#